data_AF-A0A2T0N2Q4-F1
#
_entry.id   AF-A0A2T0N2Q4-F1
#
_cell.length_a   1.000
_cell.length_b   1.000
_cell.length_c   1.000
_cell.angle_alpha   90.00
_cell.angle_beta   90.00
_cell.angle_gamma   90.00
#
_symmetry.space_group_name_H-M   'P 1'
#
loop_
_entity.id
_entity.type
_entity.pdbx_description
1 polymer ?
#
loop_
_entity_poly.entity_id
_entity_poly.type
_entity_poly.pdbx_seq_one_letter_code
_entity_poly.pdbx_strand_id
1 'polypeptide(L)'
;MFRVTIRGKFKELDDAGRAAVLAAGGAAFTEAGTFTHDQGVSVFTFRCQVPAGPDDGEDEATLGAMVALEAHGHPHEILRIGVTDLRDVKIRNRRRA
;
A
#
# COMPACT_ATOMS: atom_id res chain seq x y z
N MET A 1 12.87 -6.18 -2.09
CA MET A 1 11.50 -6.11 -1.54
C MET A 1 11.01 -4.70 -1.73
N PHE A 2 9.80 -4.56 -2.26
CA PHE A 2 9.21 -3.26 -2.53
C PHE A 2 8.23 -2.90 -1.43
N ARG A 3 8.19 -1.61 -1.07
CA ARG A 3 7.10 -1.04 -0.28
C ARG A 3 6.27 -0.19 -1.20
N VAL A 4 4.99 -0.51 -1.30
CA VAL A 4 4.05 0.22 -2.13
C VAL A 4 3.03 0.89 -1.23
N THR A 5 2.77 2.16 -1.54
CA THR A 5 1.76 2.98 -0.89
C THR A 5 0.78 3.47 -1.94
N ILE A 6 -0.48 3.09 -1.80
CA ILE A 6 -1.55 3.53 -2.69
C ILE A 6 -2.44 4.47 -1.88
N ARG A 7 -2.44 5.74 -2.26
CA ARG A 7 -3.35 6.73 -1.68
C ARG A 7 -4.56 6.88 -2.59
N GLY A 8 -5.73 6.71 -2.00
CA GLY A 8 -7.00 6.84 -2.70
C GLY A 8 -8.07 7.48 -1.83
N LYS A 9 -9.24 7.66 -2.42
CA LYS A 9 -10.47 7.99 -1.70
C LYS A 9 -11.51 6.91 -1.97
N PHE A 10 -12.35 6.64 -0.98
CA PHE A 10 -13.49 5.76 -1.19
C PHE A 10 -14.58 6.52 -1.96
N LYS A 11 -15.22 5.87 -2.93
CA LYS A 11 -16.31 6.50 -3.68
C LYS A 11 -17.64 6.32 -2.97
N GLU A 12 -17.98 5.08 -2.67
CA GLU A 12 -19.25 4.69 -2.04
C GLU A 12 -18.96 3.59 -1.03
N LEU A 13 -18.46 3.97 0.14
CA LEU A 13 -18.23 3.03 1.23
C LEU A 13 -19.52 2.89 2.04
N ASP A 14 -20.12 1.71 1.97
CA ASP A 14 -21.20 1.31 2.86
C ASP A 14 -20.65 0.98 4.25
N ASP A 15 -21.54 0.76 5.21
CA ASP A 15 -21.15 0.46 6.59
C ASP A 15 -20.36 -0.86 6.70
N ALA A 16 -20.63 -1.83 5.81
CA ALA A 16 -19.86 -3.06 5.71
C ALA A 16 -18.42 -2.81 5.23
N GLY A 17 -18.24 -1.99 4.19
CA GLY A 17 -16.93 -1.56 3.72
C GLY A 17 -16.17 -0.75 4.76
N ARG A 18 -16.85 0.11 5.53
CA ARG A 18 -16.24 0.82 6.67
C ARG A 18 -15.72 -0.16 7.71
N ALA A 19 -16.53 -1.14 8.12
CA ALA A 19 -16.13 -2.14 9.09
C ALA A 19 -14.95 -3.00 8.60
N ALA A 20 -14.93 -3.38 7.32
CA ALA A 20 -13.83 -4.12 6.71
C ALA A 20 -12.53 -3.32 6.69
N VAL A 21 -12.58 -2.04 6.30
CA VAL A 21 -11.42 -1.14 6.32
C VAL A 21 -10.91 -0.90 7.74
N LEU A 22 -11.81 -0.75 8.71
CA LEU A 22 -11.48 -0.65 10.13
C LEU A 22 -10.81 -1.93 10.66
N ALA A 23 -11.33 -3.10 10.28
CA ALA A 23 -10.75 -4.40 10.66
C ALA A 23 -9.38 -4.65 10.01
N ALA A 24 -9.20 -4.18 8.77
CA ALA A 24 -7.92 -4.18 8.05
C ALA A 24 -7.04 -2.97 8.41
N GLY A 25 -7.42 -2.23 9.45
CA GLY A 25 -6.75 -1.03 9.93
C GLY A 25 -5.35 -1.34 10.47
N GLY A 26 -4.33 -0.67 9.93
CA GLY A 26 -2.95 -0.88 10.39
C GLY A 26 -1.96 0.07 9.74
N ALA A 27 -0.86 0.36 10.44
CA ALA A 27 0.22 1.21 9.92
C ALA A 27 1.43 0.44 9.37
N ALA A 28 1.41 -0.90 9.46
CA ALA A 28 2.52 -1.75 9.07
C ALA A 28 2.47 -2.10 7.57
N PHE A 29 3.62 -2.27 6.94
CA PHE A 29 3.68 -2.85 5.59
C PHE A 29 3.57 -4.37 5.73
N THR A 30 2.50 -4.96 5.20
CA THR A 30 2.28 -6.42 5.19
C THR A 30 2.08 -6.90 3.75
N GLU A 31 2.25 -8.20 3.49
CA GLU A 31 2.10 -8.74 2.13
C GLU A 31 0.64 -8.68 1.65
N ALA A 32 -0.30 -8.95 2.55
CA ALA A 32 -1.73 -8.73 2.29
C ALA A 32 -2.09 -7.24 2.14
N GLY A 33 -1.28 -6.36 2.71
CA GLY A 33 -1.53 -4.93 2.79
C GLY A 33 -2.44 -4.53 3.94
N THR A 34 -2.26 -3.29 4.41
CA THR A 34 -3.09 -2.69 5.46
C THR A 34 -3.63 -1.35 5.01
N PHE A 35 -4.82 -1.01 5.46
CA PHE A 35 -5.39 0.31 5.23
C PHE A 35 -5.12 1.24 6.41
N THR A 36 -4.75 2.46 6.09
CA THR A 36 -4.92 3.59 6.99
C THR A 36 -5.95 4.52 6.39
N HIS A 37 -6.82 5.07 7.23
CA HIS A 37 -7.88 5.98 6.82
C HIS A 37 -7.82 7.25 7.67
N ASP A 38 -8.45 8.31 7.18
CA ASP A 38 -8.71 9.49 8.03
C ASP A 38 -9.88 9.23 8.97
N GLN A 39 -10.16 10.17 9.88
CA GLN A 39 -11.27 10.04 10.83
C GLN A 39 -12.63 9.90 10.13
N GLY A 40 -12.80 10.47 8.93
CA GLY A 40 -14.02 10.38 8.14
C GLY A 40 -14.12 9.17 7.21
N VAL A 41 -13.12 8.29 7.19
CA VAL A 41 -13.01 7.15 6.25
C VAL A 41 -13.35 7.56 4.81
N SER A 42 -12.89 8.75 4.43
CA SER A 42 -13.13 9.35 3.12
C SER A 42 -11.92 9.14 2.23
N VAL A 43 -10.73 9.22 2.82
CA VAL A 43 -9.45 8.94 2.17
C VAL A 43 -8.76 7.78 2.85
N PHE A 44 -8.06 6.98 2.06
CA PHE A 44 -7.25 5.89 2.56
C PHE A 44 -5.84 5.92 1.97
N THR A 45 -4.93 5.30 2.71
CA THR A 45 -3.61 4.91 2.25
C THR A 45 -3.45 3.43 2.51
N PHE A 46 -3.47 2.66 1.43
CA PHE A 46 -3.13 1.24 1.44
C PHE A 46 -1.61 1.10 1.42
N ARG A 47 -1.07 0.28 2.31
CA ARG A 47 0.36 0.00 2.41
C ARG A 47 0.55 -1.49 2.31
N CYS A 48 1.28 -1.94 1.30
CA CYS A 48 1.65 -3.34 1.16
C CYS A 48 3.14 -3.47 0.88
N GLN A 49 3.67 -4.63 1.20
CA GLN A 49 5.01 -5.02 0.79
C GLN A 49 4.91 -6.09 -0.27
N VAL A 50 5.63 -5.90 -1.36
CA VAL A 50 5.66 -6.86 -2.46
C VAL A 50 7.04 -7.51 -2.45
N PRO A 51 7.13 -8.85 -2.36
CA PRO A 51 8.41 -9.53 -2.53
C PRO A 51 8.99 -9.16 -3.89
N ALA A 52 10.28 -8.78 -3.91
CA ALA A 52 10.94 -8.39 -5.15
C ALA A 52 11.71 -9.58 -5.70
N GLY A 53 11.34 -10.05 -6.88
CA GLY A 53 12.15 -10.93 -7.72
C GLY A 53 13.38 -10.20 -8.29
N PRO A 54 14.37 -10.96 -8.78
CA PRO A 54 15.62 -10.40 -9.31
C PRO A 54 15.39 -9.49 -10.54
N ASP A 55 14.37 -9.77 -11.34
CA ASP A 55 14.02 -9.01 -12.55
C ASP A 55 12.80 -8.08 -12.36
N ASP A 56 12.19 -8.10 -11.17
CA ASP A 56 11.01 -7.27 -10.89
C ASP A 56 11.44 -5.80 -10.69
N GLY A 57 10.67 -4.89 -11.27
CA GLY A 57 10.78 -3.44 -11.15
C GLY A 57 9.62 -2.81 -10.39
N GLU A 58 9.49 -1.49 -10.52
CA GLU A 58 8.40 -0.74 -9.87
C GLU A 58 7.02 -1.08 -10.45
N ASP A 59 6.95 -1.48 -11.72
CA ASP A 59 5.71 -1.85 -12.40
C ASP A 59 5.15 -3.16 -11.84
N GLU A 60 5.99 -4.18 -11.66
CA GLU A 60 5.62 -5.46 -11.04
C GLU A 60 5.18 -5.25 -9.58
N ALA A 61 5.90 -4.40 -8.85
CA ALA A 61 5.51 -4.03 -7.49
C ALA A 61 4.14 -3.33 -7.46
N THR A 62 3.88 -2.43 -8.41
CA THR A 62 2.59 -1.74 -8.53
C THR A 62 1.48 -2.73 -8.84
N LEU A 63 1.69 -3.66 -9.78
CA LEU A 63 0.72 -4.71 -10.12
C LEU A 63 0.41 -5.59 -8.91
N GLY A 64 1.43 -6.05 -8.18
CA GLY A 64 1.22 -6.84 -6.96
C GLY A 64 0.42 -6.08 -5.89
N ALA A 65 0.70 -4.80 -5.72
CA ALA A 65 -0.05 -3.94 -4.81
C ALA A 65 -1.50 -3.71 -5.26
N MET A 66 -1.74 -3.56 -6.56
CA MET A 66 -3.07 -3.45 -7.13
C MET A 66 -3.87 -4.73 -6.94
N VAL A 67 -3.27 -5.91 -7.17
CA VAL A 67 -3.93 -7.20 -6.91
C VAL A 67 -4.32 -7.34 -5.45
N ALA A 68 -3.43 -6.97 -4.52
CA ALA A 68 -3.73 -6.99 -3.09
C ALA A 68 -4.88 -6.01 -2.75
N LEU A 69 -4.89 -4.81 -3.34
CA LEU A 69 -5.94 -3.83 -3.18
C LEU A 69 -7.29 -4.31 -3.76
N GLU A 70 -7.28 -4.91 -4.94
CA GLU A 70 -8.45 -5.48 -5.62
C GLU A 70 -9.07 -6.62 -4.80
N ALA A 71 -8.26 -7.43 -4.12
CA ALA A 71 -8.72 -8.50 -3.25
C ALA A 71 -9.58 -8.00 -2.07
N HIS A 72 -9.44 -6.74 -1.67
CA HIS A 72 -10.32 -6.12 -0.68
C HIS A 72 -11.68 -5.69 -1.27
N GLY A 73 -11.81 -5.56 -2.60
CA GLY A 73 -13.08 -5.44 -3.30
C GLY A 73 -13.88 -4.15 -3.02
N HIS A 74 -13.24 -3.10 -2.47
CA HIS A 74 -13.94 -1.86 -2.13
C HIS A 74 -13.94 -0.87 -3.31
N PRO A 75 -15.05 -0.18 -3.59
CA PRO A 75 -15.10 0.87 -4.63
C PRO A 75 -14.25 2.07 -4.22
N HIS A 76 -13.15 2.28 -4.95
CA HIS A 76 -12.17 3.32 -4.65
C HIS A 76 -11.70 4.08 -5.90
N GLU A 77 -11.15 5.27 -5.66
CA GLU A 77 -10.48 6.07 -6.67
C GLU A 77 -9.02 6.29 -6.24
N ILE A 78 -8.08 5.79 -7.04
CA ILE A 78 -6.64 5.94 -6.79
C ILE A 78 -6.21 7.36 -7.14
N LEU A 79 -5.62 8.06 -6.18
CA LEU A 79 -5.11 9.42 -6.36
C LEU A 79 -3.60 9.42 -6.64
N ARG A 80 -2.87 8.54 -5.95
CA ARG A 80 -1.41 8.47 -6.06
C ARG A 80 -0.90 7.08 -5.67
N ILE A 81 0.05 6.57 -6.44
CA ILE A 81 0.82 5.38 -6.10
C ILE A 81 2.26 5.83 -5.84
N GLY A 82 2.86 5.32 -4.77
CA GLY A 82 4.26 5.50 -4.45
C GLY A 82 4.90 4.15 -4.19
N VAL A 83 5.84 3.77 -5.06
CA VAL A 83 6.65 2.57 -4.90
C VAL A 83 7.99 2.97 -4.30
N THR A 84 8.55 2.09 -3.47
CA THR A 84 9.89 2.25 -2.90
C THR A 84 10.59 0.91 -2.96
N ASP A 85 11.60 0.81 -3.82
CA ASP A 85 12.48 -0.35 -3.83
C ASP A 85 13.48 -0.27 -2.69
N LEU A 86 13.35 -1.15 -1.69
CA LEU A 86 14.31 -1.22 -0.59
C LEU A 86 15.69 -1.74 -1.02
N ARG A 87 15.83 -2.33 -2.22
CA ARG A 87 17.12 -2.70 -2.79
C ARG A 87 17.91 -1.47 -3.25
N ASP A 88 17.21 -0.45 -3.75
CA ASP A 88 17.81 0.80 -4.22
C ASP A 88 17.91 1.87 -3.13
N VAL A 89 17.25 1.64 -1.97
CA VAL A 89 17.51 2.42 -0.74
C VAL A 89 18.92 2.11 -0.25
N LYS A 90 19.88 2.80 -0.86
CA LYS A 90 21.29 2.75 -0.54
C LYS A 90 21.48 3.29 0.88
N ILE A 91 21.63 2.40 1.86
CA ILE A 91 22.07 2.78 3.21
C ILE A 91 23.46 3.41 3.06
N ARG A 92 23.54 4.75 3.06
CA ARG A 92 24.81 5.47 3.18
C ARG A 92 25.32 5.26 4.60
N ASN A 93 26.07 4.17 4.81
CA ASN A 93 26.83 3.97 6.02
C ASN A 93 27.92 5.07 6.08
N ARG A 94 27.67 6.16 6.81
CA ARG A 94 28.72 7.14 7.09
C ARG A 94 29.76 6.42 7.96
N ARG A 95 30.85 5.95 7.35
CA ARG A 95 32.07 5.61 8.10
C ARG A 95 32.51 6.88 8.83
N ARG A 96 32.44 6.88 10.17
CA ARG A 96 33.17 7.87 10.97
C ARG A 96 34.65 7.49 10.88
N ALA A 97 35.43 8.36 10.24
CA ALA A 97 36.88 8.34 10.30
C ALA A 97 37.33 9.25 11.45
#